data_AF-A0A2S2PPF5-F1
#
_entry.id   AF-A0A2S2PPF5-F1
#
_cell.length_a   1.000
_cell.length_b   1.000
_cell.length_c   1.000
_cell.angle_alpha   90.00
_cell.angle_beta   90.00
_cell.angle_gamma   90.00
#
_symmetry.space_group_name_H-M   'P 1'
#
loop_
_entity.id
_entity.type
_entity.pdbx_description
1 polymer ?
#
loop_
_entity_poly.entity_id
_entity_poly.type
_entity_poly.pdbx_seq_one_letter_code
_entity_poly.pdbx_strand_id
1 'polypeptide(L)'
;MTKCVNLGHFSNHQWPCPQNCGRSYKNKHSLASHLKYECGVQPQFICKNCIRTFKLKHHLKSHTMSCDNVPPEFSCPFCNKLFRQRVHLKTHLGCVHKVISI
;
A
#
# COMPACT_ATOMS: atom_id res chain seq x y z
N MET A 1 25.78 17.25 1.82
CA MET A 1 26.25 15.92 1.34
C MET A 1 25.31 14.92 1.99
N THR A 2 24.25 14.49 1.32
CA THR A 2 24.23 13.24 0.55
C THR A 2 23.44 13.43 -0.73
N LYS A 3 24.13 13.29 -1.87
CA LYS A 3 23.52 13.17 -3.20
C LYS A 3 22.79 11.84 -3.24
N CYS A 4 21.46 11.85 -3.29
CA CYS A 4 20.71 10.66 -3.68
C CYS A 4 20.96 10.46 -5.17
N VAL A 5 21.83 9.49 -5.48
CA VAL A 5 22.08 8.99 -6.82
C VAL A 5 20.75 8.47 -7.37
N ASN A 6 20.21 9.15 -8.39
CA ASN A 6 19.19 8.57 -9.26
C ASN A 6 19.84 7.40 -10.00
N LEU A 7 19.78 6.22 -9.38
CA LEU A 7 20.02 4.96 -10.07
C LEU A 7 18.88 4.82 -11.08
N GLY A 8 19.19 5.20 -12.32
CA GLY A 8 18.36 4.96 -13.48
C GLY A 8 18.09 3.47 -13.61
N HIS A 9 16.93 3.03 -13.12
CA HIS A 9 16.37 1.76 -13.51
C HIS A 9 15.83 1.97 -14.94
N PHE A 10 16.47 1.33 -15.93
CA PHE A 10 15.91 1.15 -17.26
C PHE A 10 14.56 0.44 -17.12
N SER A 11 13.51 1.24 -16.99
CA SER A 11 12.13 0.81 -17.00
C SER A 11 11.52 1.58 -18.16
N ASN A 12 10.98 0.83 -19.12
CA ASN A 12 10.35 1.33 -20.36
C ASN A 12 9.02 2.05 -20.02
N HIS A 13 9.11 3.02 -19.11
CA HIS A 13 8.02 3.82 -18.61
C HIS A 13 7.84 5.01 -19.55
N GLN A 14 7.04 4.78 -20.57
CA GLN A 14 6.80 5.70 -21.68
C GLN A 14 5.94 6.92 -21.30
N TRP A 15 5.43 6.97 -20.07
CA TRP A 15 4.47 7.99 -19.63
C TRP A 15 5.04 8.80 -18.46
N PRO A 16 5.94 9.77 -18.71
CA PRO A 16 6.46 10.66 -17.68
C PRO A 16 5.38 11.60 -17.15
N CYS A 17 5.47 11.98 -15.88
CA CYS A 17 4.56 12.98 -15.33
C CYS A 17 4.90 14.38 -15.86
N PRO A 18 3.93 15.12 -16.42
CA PRO A 18 4.15 16.47 -16.96
C PRO A 18 4.42 17.54 -15.90
N GLN A 19 4.17 17.28 -14.62
CA GLN A 19 4.36 18.26 -13.54
C GLN A 19 5.78 18.27 -12.95
N ASN A 20 6.78 17.77 -13.69
CA ASN A 20 8.19 17.72 -13.26
C ASN A 20 8.43 17.07 -11.88
N CYS A 21 7.54 16.18 -11.44
CA CYS A 21 7.68 15.47 -10.15
C CYS A 21 8.67 14.29 -10.18
N GLY A 22 9.30 14.05 -11.34
CA GLY A 22 10.31 13.00 -11.54
C GLY A 22 9.77 11.57 -11.65
N ARG A 23 8.45 11.35 -11.60
CA ARG A 23 7.84 10.02 -11.75
C ARG A 23 7.49 9.70 -13.20
N SER A 24 7.63 8.44 -13.58
CA SER A 24 7.21 7.89 -14.88
C SER A 24 6.43 6.59 -14.70
N TYR A 25 5.55 6.30 -15.66
CA TYR A 25 4.58 5.22 -15.58
C TYR A 25 4.62 4.32 -16.81
N LYS A 26 4.26 3.05 -16.62
CA LYS A 26 4.20 2.04 -17.68
C LYS A 26 3.08 2.25 -18.70
N ASN A 27 2.00 2.95 -18.32
CA ASN A 27 0.86 3.19 -19.21
C ASN A 27 0.14 4.51 -18.86
N LYS A 28 -0.68 4.99 -19.81
CA LYS A 28 -1.50 6.21 -19.67
C LYS A 28 -2.44 6.15 -18.47
N HIS A 29 -3.01 4.98 -18.18
CA HIS A 29 -3.98 4.83 -17.08
C HIS A 29 -3.33 5.09 -15.72
N SER A 30 -2.13 4.54 -15.48
CA SER A 30 -1.37 4.78 -14.25
C SER A 30 -0.94 6.24 -14.13
N LEU A 31 -0.49 6.87 -15.23
CA LEU A 31 -0.19 8.30 -15.24
C LEU A 31 -1.43 9.16 -14.93
N ALA A 32 -2.58 8.85 -15.53
CA ALA A 32 -3.83 9.57 -15.30
C ALA A 32 -4.29 9.46 -13.84
N SER A 33 -4.18 8.28 -13.24
CA SER A 33 -4.49 8.07 -11.82
C SER A 33 -3.54 8.88 -10.92
N HIS A 34 -2.24 8.86 -11.21
CA HIS A 34 -1.26 9.67 -10.51
C HIS A 34 -1.58 11.17 -10.56
N LEU A 35 -1.86 11.70 -11.76
CA LEU A 35 -2.19 13.11 -11.94
C LEU A 35 -3.48 13.50 -11.22
N LYS A 36 -4.48 12.62 -11.24
CA LYS A 36 -5.79 12.91 -10.66
C LYS A 36 -5.77 12.90 -9.13
N TYR A 37 -4.96 12.04 -8.51
CA TYR A 37 -5.10 11.77 -7.08
C TYR A 37 -3.83 11.95 -6.25
N GLU A 38 -2.66 12.08 -6.87
CA GLU A 38 -1.39 12.16 -6.14
C GLU A 38 -0.58 13.42 -6.47
N CYS A 39 -0.43 13.75 -7.76
CA CYS A 39 0.43 14.85 -8.20
C CYS A 39 -0.21 16.20 -7.87
N GLY A 40 0.48 17.03 -7.08
CA GLY A 40 -0.08 18.30 -6.61
C GLY A 40 -1.25 18.17 -5.62
N VAL A 41 -1.74 16.96 -5.35
CA VAL A 41 -2.84 16.71 -4.41
C VAL A 41 -2.30 16.61 -2.98
N GLN A 42 -2.87 17.41 -2.09
CA GLN A 42 -2.58 17.36 -0.66
C GLN A 42 -3.19 16.09 -0.03
N PRO A 43 -2.52 15.48 0.96
CA PRO A 43 -3.04 14.28 1.59
C PRO A 43 -4.30 14.61 2.41
N GLN A 44 -5.44 14.10 1.97
CA GLN A 44 -6.75 14.38 2.55
C GLN A 44 -7.24 13.30 3.52
N PHE A 45 -6.58 12.13 3.57
CA PHE A 45 -7.01 10.99 4.37
C PHE A 45 -6.12 10.84 5.61
N ILE A 46 -6.68 11.06 6.79
CA ILE A 46 -5.93 11.03 8.05
C ILE A 46 -6.19 9.71 8.77
N CYS A 47 -5.11 9.08 9.24
CA CYS A 47 -5.20 7.93 10.13
C CYS A 47 -5.60 8.39 11.53
N LYS A 48 -6.74 7.90 12.01
CA LYS A 48 -7.24 8.21 13.36
C LYS A 48 -6.37 7.62 14.48
N ASN A 49 -5.49 6.67 14.16
CA ASN A 49 -4.71 5.92 15.15
C ASN A 49 -3.28 6.43 15.34
N CYS A 50 -2.74 7.22 14.40
CA CYS A 50 -1.35 7.74 14.48
C CYS A 50 -1.11 9.03 13.67
N ILE A 51 -2.16 9.74 13.25
CA ILE A 51 -2.14 11.07 12.62
C ILE A 51 -1.47 11.12 11.24
N ARG A 52 -0.88 10.02 10.74
CA ARG A 52 -0.33 9.95 9.38
C ARG A 52 -1.39 10.25 8.32
N THR A 53 -0.99 11.00 7.30
CA THR A 53 -1.86 11.46 6.22
C THR A 53 -1.53 10.77 4.90
N PHE A 54 -2.55 10.49 4.10
CA PHE A 54 -2.45 9.79 2.82
C PHE A 54 -3.21 10.54 1.73
N LYS A 55 -2.70 10.46 0.50
CA LYS A 55 -3.38 11.02 -0.69
C LYS A 55 -4.49 10.11 -1.22
N LEU A 56 -4.39 8.80 -0.97
CA LEU A 56 -5.34 7.79 -1.46
C LEU A 56 -6.00 7.03 -0.30
N LYS A 57 -7.32 6.83 -0.41
CA LYS A 57 -8.11 6.09 0.60
C LYS A 57 -7.62 4.66 0.79
N HIS A 58 -7.26 3.97 -0.28
CA HIS A 58 -6.79 2.59 -0.18
C HIS A 58 -5.41 2.50 0.49
N HIS A 59 -4.55 3.51 0.34
CA HIS A 59 -3.29 3.58 1.10
C HIS A 59 -3.55 3.77 2.60
N LEU A 60 -4.48 4.64 3.00
CA LEU A 60 -4.89 4.77 4.40
C LEU A 60 -5.43 3.44 4.94
N LYS A 61 -6.28 2.75 4.17
CA LYS A 61 -6.85 1.45 4.57
C LYS A 61 -5.74 0.43 4.82
N SER A 62 -4.81 0.27 3.88
CA SER A 62 -3.67 -0.65 4.04
C SER A 62 -2.79 -0.28 5.24
N HIS A 63 -2.54 1.02 5.44
CA HIS A 63 -1.78 1.50 6.59
C HIS A 63 -2.47 1.23 7.93
N THR A 64 -3.80 1.38 8.00
CA THR A 64 -4.55 1.15 9.24
C THR A 64 -4.33 -0.27 9.76
N MET A 65 -4.18 -1.26 8.86
CA MET A 65 -3.87 -2.65 9.22
C MET A 65 -2.44 -2.83 9.78
N SER A 66 -1.54 -1.86 9.58
CA SER A 66 -0.18 -1.89 10.14
C SER A 66 -0.04 -1.03 11.39
N CYS A 67 -1.07 -0.28 11.79
CA CYS A 67 -1.03 0.49 13.03
C CYS A 67 -0.95 -0.46 14.24
N ASP A 68 -0.05 -0.17 15.18
CA ASP A 68 0.11 -1.02 16.37
C ASP A 68 -1.07 -0.91 17.34
N ASN A 69 -1.74 0.24 17.34
CA ASN A 69 -2.94 0.48 18.13
C ASN A 69 -4.20 -0.16 17.50
N VAL A 70 -4.07 -0.88 16.38
CA VAL A 70 -5.18 -1.62 15.77
C VAL A 70 -5.01 -3.10 16.12
N PRO A 71 -5.91 -3.67 16.93
CA PRO A 71 -5.84 -5.08 17.28
C PRO A 71 -6.07 -5.94 16.03
N PRO A 72 -5.41 -7.10 15.92
CA PRO A 72 -5.65 -8.03 14.82
C PRO A 72 -7.09 -8.54 14.87
N GLU A 73 -7.83 -8.36 13.77
CA GLU A 73 -9.25 -8.72 13.67
C GLU A 73 -9.48 -10.19 13.27
N PHE A 74 -8.47 -10.84 12.66
CA PHE A 74 -8.65 -12.16 12.06
C PHE A 74 -8.04 -13.24 12.96
N SER A 75 -8.88 -14.01 13.64
CA SER A 75 -8.45 -15.17 14.42
C SER A 75 -8.39 -16.44 13.58
N CYS A 76 -7.42 -17.30 13.86
CA CYS A 76 -7.43 -18.65 13.33
C CYS A 76 -8.46 -19.52 14.11
N PRO A 77 -9.34 -20.26 13.42
CA PRO A 77 -10.29 -21.14 14.10
C PRO A 77 -9.66 -22.41 14.71
N PHE A 78 -8.40 -22.73 14.35
CA PHE A 78 -7.73 -23.95 14.77
C PHE A 78 -6.59 -23.72 15.78
N CYS A 79 -6.19 -22.46 16.01
CA CYS A 79 -5.15 -22.11 16.97
C CYS A 79 -5.29 -20.66 17.47
N ASN A 80 -4.54 -20.29 18.50
CA ASN A 80 -4.64 -18.96 19.12
C ASN A 80 -3.90 -17.83 18.36
N LYS A 81 -3.54 -18.05 17.08
CA LYS A 81 -2.85 -17.02 16.28
C LYS A 81 -3.85 -15.99 15.73
N LEU A 82 -3.49 -14.73 15.89
CA LEU A 82 -4.23 -13.58 15.39
C LEU A 82 -3.47 -12.92 14.24
N PHE A 83 -4.20 -12.43 13.24
CA PHE A 83 -3.67 -11.81 12.04
C PHE A 83 -4.33 -10.45 11.82
N ARG A 84 -3.51 -9.46 11.45
CA ARG A 84 -4.01 -8.13 11.06
C ARG A 84 -4.59 -8.11 9.65
N GLN A 85 -4.35 -9.11 8.80
CA GLN A 85 -4.84 -9.14 7.42
C GLN A 85 -5.39 -10.50 7.02
N ARG A 86 -6.51 -10.51 6.29
CA ARG A 86 -7.17 -11.74 5.81
C ARG A 86 -6.27 -12.58 4.91
N VAL A 87 -5.43 -11.96 4.09
CA VAL A 87 -4.46 -12.68 3.23
C VAL A 87 -3.47 -13.50 4.06
N HIS A 88 -2.97 -12.93 5.17
CA HIS A 88 -2.05 -13.65 6.05
C HIS A 88 -2.74 -14.81 6.78
N LEU A 89 -4.00 -14.64 7.20
CA LEU A 89 -4.79 -15.76 7.72
C LEU A 89 -4.98 -16.85 6.65
N LYS A 90 -5.35 -16.50 5.41
CA LYS A 90 -5.50 -17.48 4.31
C LYS A 90 -4.21 -18.26 4.07
N THR A 91 -3.08 -17.57 3.98
CA THR A 91 -1.76 -18.21 3.83
C THR A 91 -1.45 -19.11 5.02
N HIS A 92 -1.71 -18.65 6.24
CA HIS A 92 -1.51 -19.46 7.44
C HIS A 92 -2.37 -20.73 7.45
N LEU A 93 -3.65 -20.61 7.10
CA LEU A 93 -4.57 -21.74 7.00
C LEU A 93 -4.09 -22.74 5.94
N GLY A 94 -3.63 -22.27 4.78
CA GLY A 94 -3.11 -23.13 3.71
C GLY A 94 -1.78 -23.81 4.05
N CYS A 95 -0.84 -23.11 4.69
CA CYS A 95 0.50 -23.64 4.95
C CYS A 95 0.58 -24.45 6.26
N VAL A 96 -0.13 -24.03 7.31
CA VAL A 96 -0.03 -24.63 8.66
C VAL A 96 -1.14 -25.63 8.90
N HIS A 97 -2.38 -25.32 8.50
CA HIS A 97 -3.53 -26.21 8.71
C HIS A 97 -3.97 -26.96 7.44
N LYS A 98 -3.35 -26.66 6.29
CA LYS A 98 -3.72 -27.22 4.98
C LYS A 98 -5.20 -27.02 4.61
N VAL A 99 -5.80 -25.95 5.13
CA VAL A 99 -7.19 -25.57 4.83
C VAL A 99 -7.19 -24.46 3.79
N ILE A 100 -7.71 -24.76 2.60
CA ILE A 100 -7.95 -23.74 1.57
C ILE A 100 -9.25 -23.03 1.95
N SER A 101 -9.16 -21.80 2.45
CA SER A 101 -10.37 -21.03 2.73
C SER A 101 -11.00 -20.62 1.39
N ILE A 102 -12.17 -21.21 1.10
CA ILE A 102 -13.01 -20.90 -0.07
C ILE A 102 -13.47 -19.43 0.06
#